data_AF-A0A849M9E6-F1
#
_entry.id   AF-A0A849M9E6-F1
#
_cell.length_a   1.000
_cell.length_b   1.000
_cell.length_c   1.000
_cell.angle_alpha   90.00
_cell.angle_beta   90.00
_cell.angle_gamma   90.00
#
_symmetry.space_group_name_H-M   'P 1'
#
loop_
_entity.id
_entity.type
_entity.pdbx_description
1 polymer ?
#
loop_
_entity_poly.entity_id
_entity_poly.type
_entity_poly.pdbx_seq_one_letter_code
_entity_poly.pdbx_strand_id
1 'polypeptide(L)'
;MGYNPDIHHRKSYRLMDYDYSKPGLYFITICTYKKEHIFGEIENSKMIINKYGEIVIDEWIRTPEIRQNIKLDEFGVMPNHIHGIIQIVDDSVGAYCNTPLPDKLSPSMDCNTPLQNNQQQPNVCNTPLLNKQILGDNESKLKSPSKTVGAIIRGFKSAVSKKINEIRNSPGIPVWQRNFHDHIIRNEKEFYRIKTYIRDNPLKWDDDRYYQ
;
A
#
# COMPACT_ATOMS: atom_id res chain seq x y z
N MET A 1 -13.11 9.06 -22.95
CA MET A 1 -11.87 9.85 -23.12
C MET A 1 -10.70 8.89 -23.18
N GLY A 2 -9.91 8.92 -24.26
CA GLY A 2 -8.70 8.11 -24.39
C GLY A 2 -7.57 8.64 -23.50
N TYR A 3 -6.70 7.74 -23.04
CA TYR A 3 -5.53 8.10 -22.24
C TYR A 3 -4.55 8.94 -23.07
N ASN A 4 -4.36 10.21 -22.70
CA ASN A 4 -3.33 11.09 -23.27
C ASN A 4 -2.18 11.26 -22.25
N PRO A 5 -0.97 10.73 -22.54
CA PRO A 5 0.17 10.77 -21.62
C PRO A 5 0.70 12.18 -21.34
N ASP A 6 0.52 13.14 -22.26
CA ASP A 6 1.04 14.52 -22.14
C ASP A 6 0.22 15.38 -21.18
N ILE A 7 -1.00 14.94 -20.85
CA ILE A 7 -1.90 15.61 -19.89
C ILE A 7 -2.19 14.76 -18.65
N HIS A 8 -1.88 13.46 -18.68
CA HIS A 8 -2.07 12.52 -17.58
C HIS A 8 -0.74 12.13 -16.93
N HIS A 9 0.09 13.14 -16.62
CA HIS A 9 1.29 12.94 -15.80
C HIS A 9 0.90 12.56 -14.38
N ARG A 10 0.94 11.25 -14.08
CA ARG A 10 0.82 10.75 -12.72
C ARG A 10 2.14 11.01 -11.98
N LYS A 11 2.21 12.07 -11.19
CA LYS A 11 3.28 12.22 -10.19
C LYS A 11 3.06 11.19 -9.08
N SER A 12 4.03 10.30 -8.90
CA SER A 12 4.09 9.39 -7.76
C SER A 12 4.86 10.06 -6.63
N TYR A 13 4.25 10.19 -5.45
CA TYR A 13 4.95 10.64 -4.24
C TYR A 13 5.66 9.49 -3.52
N ARG A 14 5.48 8.25 -3.99
CA ARG A 14 6.15 7.09 -3.43
C ARG A 14 7.65 7.21 -3.59
N LEU A 15 8.37 6.69 -2.60
CA LEU A 15 9.81 6.53 -2.67
C LEU A 15 10.15 5.71 -3.92
N MET A 16 10.83 6.35 -4.86
CA MET A 16 11.28 5.70 -6.10
C MET A 16 12.15 4.50 -5.73
N ASP A 17 11.98 3.38 -6.43
CA ASP A 17 12.74 2.13 -6.26
C ASP A 17 12.53 1.33 -4.97
N TYR A 18 11.52 1.67 -4.15
CA TYR A 18 11.13 0.82 -3.01
C TYR A 18 10.06 -0.21 -3.38
N ASP A 19 10.28 -1.46 -2.99
CA ASP A 19 9.28 -2.53 -3.14
C ASP A 19 8.29 -2.51 -1.96
N TYR A 20 7.13 -1.92 -2.22
CA TYR A 20 6.00 -1.83 -1.29
C TYR A 20 5.22 -3.14 -1.08
N SER A 21 5.75 -4.27 -1.57
CA SER A 21 5.30 -5.61 -1.17
C SER A 21 6.11 -6.20 -0.03
N LYS A 22 7.25 -5.58 0.34
CA LYS A 22 8.11 -6.09 1.40
C LYS A 22 7.40 -6.12 2.75
N PRO A 23 7.67 -7.14 3.57
CA PRO A 23 7.26 -7.15 4.97
C PRO A 23 7.75 -5.89 5.68
N GLY A 24 6.91 -5.32 6.55
CA GLY A 24 7.22 -4.07 7.23
C GLY A 24 5.99 -3.31 7.67
N LEU A 25 6.23 -2.16 8.31
CA LEU A 25 5.21 -1.25 8.81
C LEU A 25 5.08 -0.04 7.88
N TYR A 26 3.85 0.29 7.53
CA TYR A 26 3.51 1.37 6.61
C TYR A 26 2.48 2.30 7.26
N PHE A 27 2.83 3.56 7.42
CA PHE A 27 1.90 4.62 7.79
C PHE A 27 1.20 5.14 6.53
N ILE A 28 -0.12 5.18 6.55
CA ILE A 28 -0.97 5.54 5.42
C ILE A 28 -1.84 6.74 5.78
N THR A 29 -2.02 7.66 4.84
CA THR A 29 -3.04 8.72 4.89
C THR A 29 -3.88 8.72 3.62
N ILE A 30 -5.20 8.70 3.75
CA ILE A 30 -6.14 8.71 2.63
C ILE A 30 -7.15 9.84 2.84
N CYS A 31 -7.13 10.83 1.93
CA CYS A 31 -8.05 11.97 1.99
C CYS A 31 -9.30 11.76 1.14
N THR A 32 -10.41 12.33 1.58
CA THR A 32 -11.66 12.42 0.84
C THR A 32 -11.51 13.33 -0.36
N TYR A 33 -12.36 13.14 -1.36
CA TYR A 33 -12.35 13.98 -2.55
C TYR A 33 -12.56 15.45 -2.15
N LYS A 34 -11.71 16.35 -2.67
CA LYS A 34 -11.66 17.77 -2.28
C LYS A 34 -11.58 18.04 -0.77
N LYS A 35 -11.19 17.03 0.02
CA LYS A 35 -11.16 17.07 1.49
C LYS A 35 -12.49 17.48 2.11
N GLU A 36 -13.61 17.05 1.51
CA GLU A 36 -14.93 17.24 2.11
C GLU A 36 -15.08 16.45 3.42
N HIS A 37 -15.73 17.07 4.41
CA HIS A 37 -15.95 16.54 5.76
C HIS A 37 -17.09 15.51 5.79
N ILE A 38 -16.91 14.40 5.08
CA ILE A 38 -17.98 13.41 4.89
C ILE A 38 -18.03 12.37 6.01
N PHE A 39 -16.98 12.19 6.82
CA PHE A 39 -16.95 11.13 7.84
C PHE A 39 -17.47 11.56 9.22
N GLY A 40 -17.78 12.84 9.37
CA GLY A 40 -18.24 13.42 10.63
C GLY A 40 -17.64 14.80 10.85
N GLU A 41 -17.54 15.20 12.10
CA GLU A 41 -17.03 16.51 12.51
C GLU A 41 -16.23 16.40 13.82
N ILE A 42 -15.46 17.45 14.14
CA ILE A 42 -14.76 17.54 15.43
C ILE A 42 -15.56 18.43 16.36
N GLU A 43 -15.95 17.90 17.53
CA GLU A 43 -16.55 18.66 18.61
C GLU A 43 -15.76 18.45 19.90
N ASN A 44 -15.42 19.52 20.61
CA ASN A 44 -14.65 19.46 21.85
C ASN A 44 -13.38 18.60 21.73
N SER A 45 -12.66 18.77 20.62
CA SER A 45 -11.42 18.03 20.29
C SER A 45 -11.60 16.51 20.17
N LYS A 46 -12.83 16.05 19.90
CA LYS A 46 -13.17 14.65 19.67
C LYS A 46 -13.80 14.49 18.31
N MET A 47 -13.46 13.39 17.63
CA MET A 47 -14.12 13.00 16.40
C MET A 47 -15.53 12.49 16.70
N ILE A 48 -16.53 13.19 16.19
CA ILE A 48 -17.93 12.76 16.16
C ILE A 48 -18.16 12.07 14.83
N ILE A 49 -18.23 10.74 14.88
CA ILE A 49 -18.34 9.89 13.70
C ILE A 49 -19.79 9.81 13.24
N ASN A 50 -20.00 9.92 11.93
CA ASN A 50 -21.29 9.66 11.30
C ASN A 50 -21.32 8.27 10.63
N LYS A 51 -22.46 7.92 10.03
CA LYS A 51 -22.66 6.64 9.32
C LYS A 51 -21.61 6.33 8.25
N TYR A 52 -21.04 7.34 7.59
CA TYR A 52 -19.98 7.12 6.59
C TYR A 52 -18.63 6.85 7.23
N GLY A 53 -18.32 7.50 8.36
CA GLY A 53 -17.14 7.18 9.16
C GLY A 53 -17.22 5.79 9.80
N GLU A 54 -18.40 5.32 10.19
CA GLU A 54 -18.62 3.94 10.67
C GLU A 54 -18.25 2.91 9.58
N ILE A 55 -18.71 3.12 8.33
CA ILE A 55 -18.36 2.26 7.20
C ILE A 55 -16.85 2.18 6.98
N VAL A 56 -16.16 3.30 7.15
CA VAL A 56 -14.71 3.38 7.04
C VAL A 56 -14.02 2.52 8.11
N ILE A 57 -14.49 2.57 9.36
CA ILE A 57 -13.99 1.74 10.46
C ILE A 57 -14.23 0.26 10.17
N ASP A 58 -15.45 -0.11 9.79
CA ASP A 58 -15.83 -1.49 9.53
C ASP A 58 -14.96 -2.10 8.42
N GLU A 59 -14.79 -1.39 7.30
CA GLU A 59 -13.96 -1.87 6.18
C GLU A 59 -12.47 -1.89 6.52
N TRP A 60 -12.02 -1.00 7.41
CA TRP A 60 -10.64 -1.04 7.88
C TRP A 60 -10.41 -2.33 8.68
N ILE A 61 -11.24 -2.58 9.70
CA ILE A 61 -11.18 -3.78 10.55
C ILE A 61 -11.33 -5.07 9.75
N ARG A 62 -12.13 -5.06 8.67
CA ARG A 62 -12.32 -6.21 7.78
C ARG A 62 -11.11 -6.53 6.89
N THR A 63 -10.17 -5.59 6.73
CA THR A 63 -9.04 -5.74 5.80
C THR A 63 -8.20 -7.01 6.03
N PRO A 64 -7.86 -7.40 7.28
CA PRO A 64 -7.13 -8.64 7.58
C PRO A 64 -7.93 -9.92 7.33
N GLU A 65 -9.26 -9.89 7.43
CA GLU A 65 -10.11 -11.05 7.12
C GLU A 65 -10.00 -11.45 5.65
N ILE A 66 -9.84 -10.45 4.79
CA ILE A 66 -9.69 -10.62 3.33
C ILE A 66 -8.23 -10.97 2.99
N ARG A 67 -7.26 -10.58 3.82
CA ARG A 67 -5.82 -10.69 3.57
C ARG A 67 -5.07 -11.16 4.81
N GLN A 68 -4.81 -12.46 4.86
CA GLN A 68 -4.17 -13.12 6.01
C GLN A 68 -2.75 -12.59 6.31
N ASN A 69 -2.05 -12.04 5.31
CA ASN A 69 -0.70 -11.50 5.45
C ASN A 69 -0.67 -10.05 5.97
N ILE A 70 -1.81 -9.54 6.45
CA ILE A 70 -1.95 -8.16 6.93
C ILE A 70 -2.33 -8.15 8.41
N LYS A 71 -1.60 -7.34 9.17
CA LYS A 71 -2.00 -6.93 10.52
C LYS A 71 -2.23 -5.43 10.53
N LEU A 72 -3.18 -5.00 11.34
CA LEU A 72 -3.48 -3.59 11.56
C LEU A 72 -2.93 -3.17 12.91
N ASP A 73 -2.49 -1.91 12.96
CA ASP A 73 -2.15 -1.24 14.21
C ASP A 73 -2.99 0.06 14.29
N GLU A 74 -2.46 1.14 14.84
CA GLU A 74 -3.19 2.38 15.12
C GLU A 74 -3.92 2.92 13.89
N PHE A 75 -5.15 3.35 14.11
CA PHE A 75 -6.06 3.85 13.09
C PHE A 75 -6.86 5.04 13.64
N GLY A 76 -7.04 6.07 12.81
CA GLY A 76 -7.79 7.27 13.15
C GLY A 76 -8.62 7.76 11.96
N VAL A 77 -9.87 8.12 12.23
CA VAL A 77 -10.77 8.75 11.25
C VAL A 77 -10.92 10.22 11.61
N MET A 78 -10.69 11.09 10.64
CA MET A 78 -10.96 12.52 10.71
C MET A 78 -12.12 12.87 9.77
N PRO A 79 -12.72 14.07 9.87
CA PRO A 79 -13.83 14.47 9.01
C PRO A 79 -13.58 14.26 7.51
N ASN A 80 -12.36 14.54 7.04
CA ASN A 80 -11.99 14.53 5.63
C ASN A 80 -10.87 13.56 5.24
N HIS A 81 -10.35 12.78 6.17
CA HIS A 81 -9.28 11.83 5.87
C HIS A 81 -9.19 10.75 6.93
N ILE A 82 -8.37 9.74 6.64
CA ILE A 82 -8.03 8.71 7.60
C ILE A 82 -6.52 8.51 7.67
N HIS A 83 -6.08 8.08 8.84
CA HIS A 83 -4.72 7.67 9.14
C HIS A 83 -4.72 6.22 9.61
N GLY A 84 -3.74 5.43 9.18
CA GLY A 84 -3.64 4.05 9.63
C GLY A 84 -2.25 3.47 9.48
N ILE A 85 -1.90 2.53 10.35
CA ILE A 85 -0.68 1.74 10.25
C ILE A 85 -1.06 0.33 9.78
N ILE A 86 -0.43 -0.10 8.69
CA ILE A 86 -0.56 -1.46 8.14
C ILE A 86 0.77 -2.17 8.29
N GLN A 87 0.74 -3.38 8.84
CA GLN A 87 1.88 -4.29 8.82
C GLN A 87 1.65 -5.35 7.74
N ILE A 88 2.59 -5.43 6.79
CA ILE A 88 2.70 -6.57 5.88
C ILE A 88 3.62 -7.59 6.56
N VAL A 89 3.15 -8.81 6.77
CA VAL A 89 3.97 -9.93 7.24
C VAL A 89 4.32 -10.84 6.07
N ASP A 90 5.46 -11.53 6.17
CA ASP A 90 5.83 -12.53 5.17
C ASP A 90 5.04 -13.82 5.42
N ASP A 91 4.69 -14.55 4.36
CA ASP A 91 3.97 -15.83 4.43
C ASP A 91 4.89 -16.99 4.85
N SER A 92 5.96 -16.70 5.60
CA SER A 92 6.88 -17.71 6.11
C SER A 92 6.16 -18.56 7.16
N VAL A 93 5.44 -19.58 6.71
CA VAL A 93 5.15 -20.79 7.46
C VAL A 93 6.48 -21.34 7.95
N GLY A 94 6.85 -21.00 9.18
CA GLY A 94 8.02 -21.53 9.84
C GLY A 94 7.87 -23.03 10.00
N ALA A 95 8.49 -23.80 9.10
CA ALA A 95 8.96 -25.13 9.45
C ALA A 95 9.85 -24.95 10.69
N TYR A 96 9.51 -25.64 11.78
CA TYR A 96 10.35 -25.74 12.96
C TYR A 96 11.74 -26.20 12.52
N CYS A 97 12.71 -25.29 12.52
CA CYS A 97 14.10 -25.65 12.34
C CYS A 97 14.52 -26.36 13.63
N ASN A 98 14.47 -27.69 13.64
CA ASN A 98 15.31 -28.46 14.55
C ASN A 98 16.75 -28.03 14.28
N THR A 99 17.34 -27.33 15.26
CA THR A 99 18.75 -26.94 15.28
C THR A 99 19.65 -28.17 15.16
N PRO A 100 20.68 -28.13 14.30
CA PRO A 100 21.93 -28.78 14.59
C PRO A 100 22.96 -27.73 15.00
N LEU A 101 23.61 -27.99 16.14
CA LEU A 101 24.82 -27.29 16.61
C LEU A 101 25.89 -27.20 15.50
N PRO A 102 26.81 -26.22 15.57
CA PRO A 102 27.90 -26.11 14.63
C PRO A 102 28.98 -27.13 14.98
N ASP A 103 29.26 -28.06 14.08
CA ASP A 103 30.49 -28.84 14.15
C ASP A 103 31.32 -28.71 12.88
N LYS A 104 32.62 -28.61 13.13
CA LYS A 104 33.70 -28.19 12.24
C LYS A 104 33.95 -29.17 11.10
N LEU A 105 34.55 -28.64 10.03
CA LEU A 105 35.65 -29.18 9.20
C LEU A 105 35.38 -29.05 7.69
N SER A 106 36.18 -28.21 7.03
CA SER A 106 36.53 -28.33 5.60
C SER A 106 37.60 -29.42 5.45
N PRO A 107 37.75 -30.05 4.26
CA PRO A 107 38.75 -29.52 3.32
C PRO A 107 38.47 -29.71 1.80
N SER A 108 38.98 -28.72 1.03
CA SER A 108 39.60 -28.76 -0.31
C SER A 108 39.02 -29.59 -1.47
N MET A 109 38.87 -28.95 -2.65
CA MET A 109 39.66 -29.29 -3.85
C MET A 109 39.55 -28.20 -4.94
N ASP A 110 40.70 -27.82 -5.47
CA ASP A 110 40.94 -26.84 -6.53
C ASP A 110 40.61 -27.39 -7.93
N CYS A 111 40.29 -26.50 -8.89
CA CYS A 111 41.01 -26.49 -10.18
C CYS A 111 40.80 -25.17 -10.96
N ASN A 112 41.85 -24.84 -11.72
CA ASN A 112 42.20 -23.53 -12.26
C ASN A 112 41.51 -23.13 -13.58
N THR A 113 41.56 -21.82 -13.82
CA THR A 113 41.17 -20.97 -14.97
C THR A 113 41.93 -21.30 -16.28
N PRO A 114 41.53 -20.78 -17.48
CA PRO A 114 41.98 -19.44 -17.90
C PRO A 114 41.00 -18.58 -18.75
N LEU A 115 41.30 -17.28 -18.71
CA LEU A 115 40.68 -16.11 -19.33
C LEU A 115 40.67 -16.12 -20.88
N GLN A 116 39.72 -15.39 -21.49
CA GLN A 116 40.07 -14.38 -22.52
C GLN A 116 38.97 -13.34 -22.80
N ASN A 117 39.45 -12.12 -23.02
CA ASN A 117 38.77 -10.85 -23.27
C ASN A 117 38.09 -10.74 -24.64
N ASN A 118 37.11 -9.82 -24.76
CA ASN A 118 37.09 -8.67 -25.70
C ASN A 118 35.70 -8.00 -25.70
N GLN A 119 35.58 -6.77 -25.18
CA GLN A 119 35.62 -5.47 -25.90
C GLN A 119 34.33 -5.09 -26.68
N GLN A 120 33.75 -3.96 -26.22
CA GLN A 120 33.01 -2.91 -26.96
C GLN A 120 31.46 -3.01 -27.14
N GLN A 121 30.79 -2.01 -26.57
CA GLN A 121 29.39 -1.53 -26.71
C GLN A 121 29.13 -0.90 -28.11
N PRO A 122 27.88 -0.77 -28.65
CA PRO A 122 26.83 0.08 -28.05
C PRO A 122 25.33 -0.32 -28.24
N ASN A 123 24.51 0.17 -27.31
CA ASN A 123 23.11 0.61 -27.42
C ASN A 123 22.25 0.12 -28.60
N VAL A 124 21.30 -0.80 -28.36
CA VAL A 124 19.93 -0.71 -28.91
C VAL A 124 18.96 -1.46 -27.98
N CYS A 125 17.95 -0.75 -27.44
CA CYS A 125 16.77 -1.36 -26.84
C CYS A 125 15.98 -2.06 -27.96
N ASN A 126 16.28 -3.32 -28.22
CA ASN A 126 15.46 -4.16 -29.08
C ASN A 126 14.31 -4.72 -28.22
N THR A 127 13.17 -4.03 -28.23
CA THR A 127 11.89 -4.68 -28.00
C THR A 127 11.68 -5.72 -29.10
N PRO A 128 11.56 -7.01 -28.82
CA PRO A 128 11.12 -7.95 -29.83
C PRO A 128 9.62 -7.71 -30.07
N LEU A 129 9.29 -7.13 -31.23
CA LEU A 129 7.99 -7.29 -31.86
C LEU A 129 7.82 -8.80 -32.13
N LEU A 130 7.21 -9.52 -31.19
CA LEU A 130 6.95 -10.94 -31.39
C LEU A 130 5.66 -11.11 -32.20
N ASN A 131 5.89 -11.71 -33.37
CA ASN A 131 4.94 -12.18 -34.34
C ASN A 131 3.70 -12.87 -33.72
N LYS A 132 2.54 -12.43 -34.20
CA LYS A 132 1.24 -13.04 -33.99
C LYS A 132 1.12 -14.25 -34.91
N GLN A 133 1.29 -15.47 -34.37
CA GLN A 133 0.72 -16.68 -34.96
C GLN A 133 0.57 -17.81 -33.92
N ILE A 134 -0.68 -18.00 -33.52
CA ILE A 134 -1.39 -19.26 -33.18
C ILE A 134 -0.75 -20.16 -32.09
N LEU A 135 -1.39 -20.22 -30.91
CA LEU A 135 -1.98 -21.42 -30.28
C LEU A 135 -2.33 -21.15 -28.80
N GLY A 136 -3.60 -21.38 -28.43
CA GLY A 136 -4.01 -21.70 -27.06
C GLY A 136 -4.63 -20.57 -26.25
N ASP A 137 -5.96 -20.57 -26.16
CA ASP A 137 -6.75 -19.77 -25.22
C ASP A 137 -6.30 -20.03 -23.77
N ASN A 138 -5.62 -19.05 -23.18
CA ASN A 138 -5.53 -18.91 -21.74
C ASN A 138 -5.76 -17.43 -21.43
N GLU A 139 -7.02 -17.09 -21.11
CA GLU A 139 -7.38 -15.78 -20.58
C GLU A 139 -6.43 -15.43 -19.43
N SER A 140 -5.51 -14.51 -19.69
CA SER A 140 -4.63 -13.96 -18.68
C SER A 140 -5.48 -13.13 -17.72
N LYS A 141 -6.07 -13.79 -16.72
CA LYS A 141 -6.65 -13.12 -15.55
C LYS A 141 -5.59 -12.13 -15.06
N LEU A 142 -5.86 -10.84 -15.17
CA LEU A 142 -4.98 -9.77 -14.69
C LEU A 142 -4.66 -10.05 -13.21
N LYS A 143 -3.50 -10.64 -12.93
CA LYS A 143 -3.02 -10.88 -11.56
C LYS A 143 -2.59 -9.54 -11.00
N SER A 144 -3.51 -8.84 -10.34
CA SER A 144 -3.15 -7.67 -9.53
C SER A 144 -2.21 -8.14 -8.41
N PRO A 145 -1.10 -7.42 -8.12
CA PRO A 145 -0.20 -7.80 -7.05
C PRO A 145 -0.90 -7.63 -5.70
N SER A 146 -1.54 -8.69 -5.22
CA SER A 146 -2.45 -8.69 -4.07
C SER A 146 -1.80 -8.25 -2.76
N LYS A 147 -0.46 -8.36 -2.70
CA LYS A 147 0.33 -8.14 -1.49
C LYS A 147 0.83 -6.70 -1.29
N THR A 148 0.75 -5.84 -2.32
CA THR A 148 1.28 -4.47 -2.19
C THR A 148 0.35 -3.57 -1.36
N VAL A 149 0.92 -2.60 -0.64
CA VAL A 149 0.16 -1.50 -0.01
C VAL A 149 -0.83 -0.89 -0.99
N GLY A 150 -0.41 -0.66 -2.24
CA GLY A 150 -1.28 -0.12 -3.29
C GLY A 150 -2.51 -0.98 -3.60
N ALA A 151 -2.39 -2.31 -3.62
CA ALA A 151 -3.52 -3.19 -3.86
C ALA A 151 -4.47 -3.28 -2.65
N ILE A 152 -3.92 -3.22 -1.44
CA ILE A 152 -4.69 -3.19 -0.19
C ILE A 152 -5.55 -1.93 -0.16
N ILE A 153 -4.92 -0.75 -0.32
CA ILE A 153 -5.62 0.53 -0.31
C ILE A 153 -6.63 0.64 -1.47
N ARG A 154 -6.32 0.08 -2.64
CA ARG A 154 -7.28 0.02 -3.75
C ARG A 154 -8.55 -0.75 -3.35
N GLY A 155 -8.38 -1.94 -2.76
CA GLY A 155 -9.50 -2.76 -2.32
C GLY A 155 -10.34 -2.05 -1.26
N PHE A 156 -9.68 -1.52 -0.23
CA PHE A 156 -10.32 -0.74 0.84
C PHE A 156 -11.13 0.45 0.29
N LYS A 157 -10.51 1.31 -0.51
CA LYS A 157 -11.19 2.48 -1.10
C LYS A 157 -12.37 2.09 -1.96
N SER A 158 -12.26 0.99 -2.71
CA SER A 158 -13.34 0.46 -3.55
C SER A 158 -14.53 0.00 -2.71
N ALA A 159 -14.28 -0.75 -1.63
CA ALA A 159 -15.33 -1.28 -0.77
C ALA A 159 -16.09 -0.15 -0.05
N VAL A 160 -15.36 0.80 0.54
CA VAL A 160 -15.97 1.98 1.18
C VAL A 160 -16.75 2.83 0.19
N SER A 161 -16.17 3.12 -0.99
CA SER A 161 -16.85 3.94 -2.00
C SER A 161 -18.16 3.32 -2.44
N LYS A 162 -18.19 1.99 -2.61
CA LYS A 162 -19.41 1.26 -2.97
C LYS A 162 -20.50 1.45 -1.91
N LYS A 163 -20.21 1.12 -0.65
CA LYS A 163 -21.17 1.23 0.47
C LYS A 163 -21.69 2.65 0.67
N ILE A 164 -20.81 3.65 0.64
CA ILE A 164 -21.21 5.06 0.77
C ILE A 164 -22.11 5.46 -0.40
N ASN A 165 -21.70 5.17 -1.64
CA ASN A 165 -22.45 5.54 -2.84
C ASN A 165 -23.85 4.90 -2.90
N GLU A 166 -23.99 3.67 -2.40
CA GLU A 166 -25.28 2.99 -2.25
C GLU A 166 -26.20 3.76 -1.28
N ILE A 167 -25.69 4.26 -0.15
CA ILE A 167 -26.48 5.01 0.83
C ILE A 167 -26.89 6.39 0.31
N ARG A 168 -25.97 7.10 -0.37
CA ARG A 168 -26.24 8.47 -0.86
C ARG A 168 -26.95 8.54 -2.21
N ASN A 169 -27.32 7.40 -2.80
CA ASN A 169 -27.95 7.31 -4.13
C ASN A 169 -27.23 8.12 -5.23
N SER A 170 -25.92 8.26 -5.14
CA SER A 170 -25.10 8.97 -6.14
C SER A 170 -23.91 8.11 -6.57
N PRO A 171 -24.19 7.06 -7.37
CA PRO A 171 -23.14 6.21 -7.93
C PRO A 171 -22.20 7.05 -8.80
N GLY A 172 -20.90 6.81 -8.65
CA GLY A 172 -19.87 7.45 -9.46
C GLY A 172 -19.37 8.80 -8.93
N ILE A 173 -20.02 9.41 -7.93
CA ILE A 173 -19.42 10.54 -7.22
C ILE A 173 -18.19 10.01 -6.46
N PRO A 174 -17.04 10.71 -6.54
CA PRO A 174 -15.82 10.28 -5.85
C PRO A 174 -15.99 10.44 -4.33
N VAL A 175 -15.54 9.44 -3.58
CA VAL A 175 -15.41 9.52 -2.11
C VAL A 175 -13.99 9.97 -1.73
N TRP A 176 -13.00 9.54 -2.51
CA TRP A 176 -11.59 9.71 -2.18
C TRP A 176 -10.85 10.56 -3.21
N GLN A 177 -9.76 11.20 -2.80
CA GLN A 177 -8.73 11.65 -3.75
C GLN A 177 -8.15 10.47 -4.52
N ARG A 178 -7.60 10.70 -5.72
CA ARG A 178 -7.07 9.61 -6.57
C ARG A 178 -5.91 8.86 -5.90
N ASN A 179 -4.94 9.59 -5.34
CA ASN A 179 -3.77 9.03 -4.67
C ASN A 179 -3.99 8.90 -3.15
N PHE A 180 -2.99 8.38 -2.45
CA PHE A 180 -2.86 8.36 -1.01
C PHE A 180 -1.39 8.58 -0.64
N HIS A 181 -1.12 8.96 0.60
CA HIS A 181 0.23 9.09 1.12
C HIS A 181 0.61 7.84 1.90
N ASP A 182 1.85 7.39 1.72
CA ASP A 182 2.44 6.26 2.43
C ASP A 182 3.85 6.58 2.90
N HIS A 183 4.21 6.08 4.09
CA HIS A 183 5.51 6.25 4.70
C HIS A 183 5.95 4.94 5.36
N ILE A 184 7.18 4.49 5.09
CA ILE A 184 7.72 3.26 5.67
C ILE A 184 8.24 3.60 7.07
N ILE A 185 7.74 2.89 8.08
CA ILE A 185 8.18 3.03 9.46
C ILE A 185 9.41 2.14 9.65
N ARG A 186 10.55 2.76 9.96
CA ARG A 186 11.87 2.09 9.91
C ARG A 186 12.38 1.65 11.27
N ASN A 187 11.84 2.18 12.36
CA ASN A 187 12.27 1.87 13.72
C ASN A 187 11.14 2.10 14.75
N GLU A 188 11.37 1.59 15.95
CA GLU A 188 10.41 1.63 17.05
C GLU A 188 10.09 3.06 17.54
N LYS A 189 11.09 3.96 17.61
CA LYS A 189 10.88 5.35 18.00
C LYS A 189 9.93 6.07 17.03
N GLU A 190 10.13 5.86 15.74
CA GLU A 190 9.26 6.38 14.69
C GLU A 190 7.86 5.77 14.76
N PHE A 191 7.76 4.47 15.01
CA PHE A 191 6.50 3.76 15.20
C PHE A 191 5.66 4.40 16.31
N TYR A 192 6.21 4.53 17.53
CA TYR A 192 5.47 5.15 18.63
C TYR A 192 5.12 6.61 18.37
N ARG A 193 6.01 7.39 17.74
CA ARG A 193 5.71 8.78 17.35
C ARG A 193 4.50 8.85 16.43
N ILE A 194 4.40 7.96 15.44
CA ILE A 194 3.27 7.91 14.52
C ILE A 194 1.99 7.47 15.25
N LYS A 195 2.06 6.48 16.14
CA LYS A 195 0.89 6.09 16.97
C LYS A 195 0.37 7.25 17.80
N THR A 196 1.26 7.98 18.48
CA THR A 196 0.91 9.18 19.25
C THR A 196 0.30 10.25 18.34
N TYR A 197 0.91 10.50 17.17
CA TYR A 197 0.35 11.43 16.19
C TYR A 197 -1.10 11.08 15.82
N ILE A 198 -1.39 9.81 15.50
CA ILE A 198 -2.74 9.38 15.13
C ILE A 198 -3.73 9.59 16.28
N ARG A 199 -3.36 9.23 17.51
CA ARG A 199 -4.22 9.37 18.71
C ARG A 199 -4.53 10.82 19.06
N ASP A 200 -3.51 11.69 18.94
CA ASP A 200 -3.63 13.10 19.28
C ASP A 200 -4.25 13.92 18.15
N ASN A 201 -4.47 13.33 16.97
CA ASN A 201 -4.86 14.08 15.78
C ASN A 201 -6.21 14.82 15.93
N PRO A 202 -7.27 14.23 16.53
CA PRO A 202 -8.49 14.99 16.84
C PRO A 202 -8.26 16.22 17.73
N LEU A 203 -7.26 16.18 18.62
CA LEU A 203 -6.91 17.32 19.49
C LEU A 203 -6.22 18.44 18.73
N LYS A 204 -5.58 18.12 17.61
CA LYS A 204 -4.77 19.03 16.79
C LYS A 204 -5.43 19.29 15.44
N TRP A 205 -6.75 19.13 15.36
CA TRP A 205 -7.49 19.19 14.10
C TRP A 205 -7.28 20.52 13.36
N ASP A 206 -7.36 21.64 14.06
CA ASP A 206 -7.21 22.97 13.46
C ASP A 206 -5.78 23.25 12.96
N ASP A 207 -4.79 22.55 13.52
CA ASP A 207 -3.38 22.62 13.09
C ASP A 207 -3.01 21.51 12.09
N ASP A 208 -3.97 20.67 11.69
CA ASP A 208 -3.70 19.55 10.82
C ASP A 208 -3.38 20.03 9.40
N ARG A 209 -2.26 19.56 8.86
CA ARG A 209 -1.85 19.81 7.48
C ARG A 209 -2.89 19.38 6.44
N TYR A 210 -3.82 18.49 6.80
CA TYR A 210 -4.90 18.00 5.95
C TYR A 210 -6.23 18.74 6.17
N TYR A 211 -6.33 19.66 7.13
CA TYR A 211 -7.53 20.46 7.44
C TYR A 211 -8.04 21.31 6.26
N GLN A 212 -7.12 21.86 5.45
CA GLN A 212 -7.42 22.82 4.36
C GLN A 212 -8.43 22.32 3.33
#